data_AF-A0A1A2DFG3-F1
#
_entry.id   AF-A0A1A2DFG3-F1
#
_cell.length_a   1.000
_cell.length_b   1.000
_cell.length_c   1.000
_cell.angle_alpha   90.00
_cell.angle_beta   90.00
_cell.angle_gamma   90.00
#
_symmetry.space_group_name_H-M   'P 1'
#
loop_
_entity.id
_entity.type
_entity.pdbx_description
1 polymer ?
#
loop_
_entity_poly.entity_id
_entity_poly.type
_entity_poly.pdbx_seq_one_letter_code
_entity_poly.pdbx_strand_id
1 'polypeptide(L)'
;MNEPFAETESAWVPIGLSDPDGAIGGSSSDLNIAMRRAVVNALDFLQNDQGMDRATAYAYLSAASDFVVSQVVDRTVGVHGQIYKSHFAV
;
A
#
# COMPACT_ATOMS: atom_id res chain seq x y z
N MET A 1 3.72 8.42 -8.06
CA MET A 1 3.54 6.94 -7.97
C MET A 1 3.15 6.35 -9.32
N ASN A 2 3.69 5.18 -9.68
CA ASN A 2 3.28 4.40 -10.85
C ASN A 2 2.35 3.21 -10.51
N GLU A 3 2.02 3.04 -9.23
CA GLU A 3 1.25 1.92 -8.70
C GLU A 3 -0.18 2.36 -8.33
N PRO A 4 -1.16 1.43 -8.26
CA PRO A 4 -2.53 1.77 -7.89
C PRO A 4 -2.60 2.47 -6.53
N PHE A 5 -3.33 3.58 -6.51
CA PHE A 5 -3.45 4.46 -5.36
C PHE A 5 -4.85 5.07 -5.33
N ALA A 6 -5.43 5.18 -4.15
CA ALA A 6 -6.66 5.89 -3.92
C ALA A 6 -6.48 6.93 -2.80
N GLU A 7 -7.38 7.91 -2.76
CA GLU A 7 -7.40 8.95 -1.75
C GLU A 7 -8.85 9.21 -1.33
N THR A 8 -9.06 9.34 -0.03
CA THR A 8 -10.33 9.79 0.54
C THR A 8 -10.13 11.13 1.23
N GLU A 9 -11.20 11.69 1.79
CA GLU A 9 -11.10 12.88 2.63
C GLU A 9 -10.14 12.66 3.83
N SER A 10 -10.14 11.46 4.41
CA SER A 10 -9.42 11.16 5.66
C SER A 10 -8.12 10.38 5.49
N ALA A 11 -7.90 9.71 4.35
CA ALA A 11 -6.76 8.80 4.21
C ALA A 11 -6.16 8.77 2.79
N TRP A 12 -4.86 8.48 2.73
CA TRP A 12 -4.19 7.99 1.54
C TRP A 12 -4.16 6.46 1.53
N VAL A 13 -4.43 5.86 0.38
CA VAL A 13 -4.69 4.42 0.24
C VAL A 13 -3.77 3.82 -0.83
N PRO A 14 -2.50 3.52 -0.49
CA PRO A 14 -1.60 2.77 -1.36
C PRO A 14 -2.03 1.31 -1.45
N ILE A 15 -2.06 0.75 -2.66
CA ILE A 15 -2.57 -0.60 -2.92
C ILE A 15 -1.44 -1.50 -3.40
N GLY A 16 -1.38 -2.71 -2.85
CA GLY A 16 -0.50 -3.78 -3.29
C GLY A 16 -1.29 -4.96 -3.86
N LEU A 17 -0.93 -5.38 -5.07
CA LEU A 17 -1.49 -6.54 -5.75
C LEU A 17 -0.44 -7.64 -5.86
N SER A 18 -0.82 -8.91 -5.65
CA SER A 18 0.11 -10.03 -5.84
C SER A 18 0.60 -10.17 -7.28
N ASP A 19 -0.17 -9.63 -8.21
CA ASP A 19 0.05 -9.71 -9.64
C ASP A 19 -0.64 -8.51 -10.34
N PRO A 20 0.09 -7.40 -10.54
CA PRO A 20 -0.43 -6.18 -11.18
C PRO A 20 -0.59 -6.32 -12.70
N ASP A 21 0.16 -7.23 -13.33
CA ASP A 21 0.09 -7.50 -14.77
C ASP A 21 -0.99 -8.54 -15.12
N GLY A 22 -1.56 -9.20 -14.09
CA GLY A 22 -2.68 -10.12 -14.20
C GLY A 22 -2.31 -11.39 -14.98
N ALA A 23 -3.16 -11.81 -15.92
CA ALA A 23 -2.93 -13.08 -16.63
C ALA A 23 -1.68 -13.09 -17.53
N ILE A 24 -0.99 -11.96 -17.71
CA ILE A 24 0.19 -11.85 -18.59
C ILE A 24 1.38 -12.54 -17.91
N GLY A 25 1.78 -13.71 -18.43
CA GLY A 25 2.90 -14.49 -17.88
C GLY A 25 2.51 -15.48 -16.77
N GLY A 26 1.21 -15.58 -16.45
CA GLY A 26 0.66 -16.47 -15.43
C GLY A 26 0.29 -15.74 -14.15
N SER A 27 -0.78 -16.18 -13.49
CA SER A 27 -1.26 -15.51 -12.28
C SER A 27 -0.66 -16.07 -11.00
N SER A 28 -0.23 -15.18 -10.11
CA SER A 28 0.27 -15.52 -8.78
C SER A 28 -0.63 -14.95 -7.69
N SER A 29 -1.34 -15.85 -7.00
CA SER A 29 -2.17 -15.53 -5.84
C SER A 29 -1.35 -15.72 -4.57
N ASP A 30 -0.75 -14.64 -4.06
CA ASP A 30 0.03 -14.67 -2.81
C ASP A 30 -0.18 -13.39 -2.00
N LEU A 31 -0.83 -13.53 -0.86
CA LEU A 31 -1.14 -12.42 0.04
C LEU A 31 0.14 -11.80 0.62
N ASN A 32 1.22 -12.57 0.79
CA ASN A 32 2.50 -12.02 1.26
C ASN A 32 3.13 -11.11 0.21
N ILE A 33 2.97 -11.41 -1.09
CA ILE A 33 3.43 -10.54 -2.17
C ILE A 33 2.60 -9.25 -2.19
N ALA A 34 1.27 -9.38 -2.11
CA ALA A 34 0.37 -8.23 -2.07
C ALA A 34 0.67 -7.32 -0.86
N MET A 35 0.85 -7.89 0.34
CA MET A 35 1.20 -7.16 1.55
C MET A 35 2.53 -6.43 1.41
N ARG A 36 3.60 -7.11 0.96
CA ARG A 36 4.92 -6.47 0.75
C ARG A 36 4.83 -5.30 -0.22
N ARG A 37 4.08 -5.45 -1.32
CA ARG A 37 3.87 -4.38 -2.30
C ARG A 37 3.08 -3.22 -1.71
N ALA A 38 2.03 -3.47 -0.93
CA ALA A 38 1.27 -2.41 -0.27
C ALA A 38 2.17 -1.58 0.66
N VAL A 39 3.05 -2.24 1.43
CA VAL A 39 4.02 -1.57 2.31
C VAL A 39 5.06 -0.77 1.52
N VAL A 40 5.61 -1.33 0.44
CA VAL A 40 6.59 -0.62 -0.41
C VAL A 40 5.95 0.59 -1.07
N ASN A 41 4.74 0.46 -1.61
CA ASN A 41 4.00 1.54 -2.24
C ASN A 41 3.67 2.66 -1.24
N ALA A 42 3.29 2.29 -0.01
CA ALA A 42 3.09 3.23 1.08
C ALA A 42 4.38 3.97 1.47
N LEU A 43 5.48 3.23 1.57
CA LEU A 43 6.78 3.78 1.94
C LEU A 43 7.31 4.75 0.88
N ASP A 44 7.16 4.39 -0.40
CA ASP A 44 7.56 5.23 -1.52
C ASP A 44 6.70 6.50 -1.62
N PHE A 45 5.39 6.41 -1.34
CA PHE A 45 4.52 7.59 -1.22
C PHE A 45 4.98 8.52 -0.09
N LEU A 46 5.17 7.99 1.12
CA LEU A 46 5.59 8.81 2.26
C LEU A 46 6.95 9.46 2.04
N GLN A 47 7.90 8.75 1.41
CA GLN A 47 9.22 9.28 1.14
C GLN A 47 9.23 10.30 0.00
N ASN A 48 8.66 9.95 -1.15
CA ASN A 48 8.82 10.73 -2.38
C ASN A 48 7.81 11.85 -2.50
N ASP A 49 6.58 11.64 -2.01
CA ASP A 49 5.47 12.58 -2.16
C ASP A 49 5.23 13.39 -0.87
N GLN A 50 5.38 12.79 0.31
CA GLN A 50 5.26 13.50 1.62
C GLN A 50 6.60 13.97 2.20
N GLY A 51 7.73 13.59 1.59
CA GLY A 51 9.07 14.05 1.99
C GLY A 51 9.58 13.48 3.31
N MET A 52 9.01 12.39 3.81
CA MET A 52 9.46 11.74 5.04
C MET A 52 10.80 11.03 4.85
N ASP A 53 11.63 11.02 5.89
CA ASP A 53 12.75 10.07 5.95
C ASP A 53 12.23 8.62 5.88
N ARG A 54 12.92 7.77 5.10
CA ARG A 54 12.46 6.40 4.82
C ARG A 54 12.40 5.54 6.09
N ALA A 55 13.36 5.67 7.01
CA ALA A 55 13.34 4.90 8.25
C ALA A 55 12.18 5.35 9.16
N THR A 56 11.95 6.66 9.23
CA THR A 56 10.82 7.25 9.97
C THR A 56 9.47 6.83 9.38
N ALA A 57 9.32 6.86 8.05
CA ALA A 57 8.12 6.41 7.36
C ALA A 57 7.84 4.93 7.63
N TYR A 58 8.86 4.07 7.59
CA TYR A 58 8.72 2.66 7.91
C TYR A 58 8.28 2.43 9.37
N ALA A 59 8.87 3.16 10.32
CA ALA A 59 8.48 3.11 11.73
C ALA A 59 7.03 3.59 11.93
N TYR A 60 6.63 4.68 11.28
CA TYR A 60 5.26 5.18 11.29
C TYR A 60 4.27 4.14 10.75
N LEU A 61 4.53 3.56 9.56
CA LEU A 61 3.64 2.56 8.97
C LEU A 61 3.47 1.35 9.88
N SER A 62 4.56 0.93 10.54
CA SER A 62 4.54 -0.19 11.48
C SER A 62 3.74 0.10 12.75
N ALA A 63 3.66 1.36 13.18
CA ALA A 63 3.08 1.74 14.47
C ALA A 63 1.65 2.29 14.37
N ALA A 64 1.29 2.92 13.25
CA ALA A 64 0.12 3.78 13.18
C ALA A 64 -0.68 3.67 11.87
N SER A 65 -0.27 2.80 10.93
CA SER A 65 -1.06 2.54 9.72
C SER A 65 -1.73 1.18 9.78
N ASP A 66 -2.88 1.05 9.14
CA ASP A 66 -3.58 -0.22 8.99
C ASP A 66 -3.33 -0.80 7.60
N PHE A 67 -3.10 -2.12 7.51
CA PHE A 67 -3.09 -2.85 6.25
C PHE A 67 -4.26 -3.82 6.21
N VAL A 68 -5.15 -3.61 5.23
CA VAL A 68 -6.42 -4.32 5.13
C VAL A 68 -6.42 -5.19 3.89
N VAL A 69 -6.85 -6.44 4.06
CA VAL A 69 -7.05 -7.37 2.94
C VAL A 69 -8.24 -6.89 2.12
N SER A 70 -8.00 -6.47 0.88
CA SER A 70 -9.05 -6.03 -0.04
C SER A 70 -9.80 -7.21 -0.62
N GLN A 71 -9.06 -8.24 -1.06
CA GLN A 71 -9.62 -9.38 -1.78
C GLN A 71 -8.67 -10.59 -1.77
N VAL A 72 -9.25 -11.79 -1.69
CA VAL A 72 -8.56 -13.10 -1.72
C VAL A 72 -9.29 -14.14 -2.58
N VAL A 73 -10.24 -13.69 -3.40
CA VAL A 73 -11.12 -14.58 -4.18
C VAL A 73 -10.78 -14.60 -5.68
N ASP A 74 -10.07 -13.57 -6.15
CA ASP A 74 -9.63 -13.46 -7.53
C ASP A 74 -8.26 -14.13 -7.75
N ARG A 75 -7.86 -14.24 -9.02
CA ARG A 75 -6.53 -14.76 -9.38
C ARG A 75 -5.40 -13.90 -8.82
N THR A 76 -5.60 -12.58 -8.82
CA THR A 76 -4.77 -11.62 -8.13
C THR A 76 -5.37 -11.40 -6.75
N VAL A 77 -4.55 -11.30 -5.69
CA VAL A 77 -5.00 -10.89 -4.35
C VAL A 77 -4.49 -9.50 -4.01
N GLY A 78 -5.19 -8.81 -3.11
CA GLY A 78 -4.96 -7.40 -2.85
C GLY A 78 -4.95 -7.04 -1.37
N VAL A 79 -4.03 -6.15 -1.01
CA VAL A 79 -3.95 -5.49 0.30
C VAL A 79 -3.87 -3.99 0.05
N HIS A 80 -4.53 -3.18 0.86
CA HIS A 80 -4.34 -1.74 0.85
C HIS A 80 -3.90 -1.23 2.22
N GLY A 81 -3.04 -0.21 2.22
CA GLY A 81 -2.69 0.55 3.41
C GLY A 81 -3.70 1.67 3.65
N GLN A 82 -3.90 2.04 4.91
CA GLN A 82 -4.62 3.25 5.30
C GLN A 82 -3.67 4.16 6.07
N ILE A 83 -3.31 5.27 5.45
CA ILE A 83 -2.48 6.32 6.03
C ILE A 83 -3.38 7.50 6.35
N TYR A 84 -3.71 7.68 7.64
CA TYR A 84 -4.64 8.73 8.05
C TYR A 84 -4.00 10.11 7.99
N LYS A 85 -4.63 11.03 7.25
CA LYS A 85 -4.16 12.41 7.06
C LYS A 85 -4.13 13.21 8.37
N SER A 86 -4.97 12.84 9.33
CA SER A 86 -4.97 13.43 10.68
C SER A 86 -3.64 13.25 11.42
N HIS A 87 -2.84 12.23 11.07
CA HIS A 87 -1.51 12.05 11.66
C HIS A 87 -0.50 13.11 11.20
N PHE A 88 -0.85 13.90 10.18
CA PHE A 88 -0.01 14.92 9.54
C PHE A 88 -0.61 16.33 9.65
N ALA A 89 -1.81 16.46 10.20
CA ALA A 89 -2.43 17.75 10.46
C ALA A 89 -1.82 18.39 11.71
N VAL A 90 -1.56 19.70 11.64
CA VAL A 90 -1.14 20.55 12.76
C VAL A 90 -2.36 21.25 13.35
#